data_AF-A0A402AUY1-F1
#
_entry.id   AF-A0A402AUY1-F1
#
_cell.length_a   1.000
_cell.length_b   1.000
_cell.length_c   1.000
_cell.angle_alpha   90.00
_cell.angle_beta   90.00
_cell.angle_gamma   90.00
#
_symmetry.space_group_name_H-M   'P 1'
#
loop_
_entity.id
_entity.type
_entity.pdbx_description
1 polymer ?
#
loop_
_entity_poly.entity_id
_entity_poly.type
_entity_poly.pdbx_seq_one_letter_code
_entity_poly.pdbx_strand_id
1 'polypeptide(L)'
;MLNSILDSLQYEFVRNALLAGSCIAIVAAIVGYFLIARGLTFAGHALPNIGFAGAAGAVLIGVSPVYGLFAFTIGAGVIIGLLGKEVRERDIAIGIIMTSALGLGLMFLSLYSGYAERVYSVLFGTILGISSTDVQTMMITCLLTIGSIVLLYRPLLFSSFDPMVAQARGVPIRGLAIIFLILVAMAVSISIQIVGALLVFTMLVGPAATAIRIAQRPLWAILIAIGLGLSYMWIGILLSIANGLWPASFYIATISFVVYLPVRILSPYWIRNRGRHESQPVVGQESDSVQTTVEHVHIH
;
A
#
# COMPACT_ATOMS: atom_id res chain seq x y z
N MET A 1 30.78 0.15 -13.98
CA MET A 1 29.42 -0.02 -13.40
C MET A 1 29.38 -1.08 -12.32
N LEU A 2 29.64 -2.37 -12.59
CA LEU A 2 29.54 -3.42 -11.55
C LEU A 2 30.52 -3.21 -10.38
N ASN A 3 31.79 -2.88 -10.66
CA ASN A 3 32.78 -2.57 -9.61
C ASN A 3 32.42 -1.31 -8.82
N SER A 4 31.91 -0.27 -9.49
CA SER A 4 31.44 0.96 -8.84
C SER A 4 30.27 0.72 -7.88
N ILE A 5 29.39 -0.24 -8.18
CA ILE A 5 28.29 -0.67 -7.30
C ILE A 5 28.83 -1.46 -6.10
N LEU A 6 29.81 -2.35 -6.33
CA LEU A 6 30.44 -3.13 -5.26
C LEU A 6 31.23 -2.23 -4.29
N ASP A 7 31.90 -1.20 -4.81
CA ASP A 7 32.58 -0.19 -3.99
C ASP A 7 31.56 0.67 -3.22
N SER A 8 30.41 0.98 -3.82
CA SER A 8 29.34 1.74 -3.16
C SER A 8 28.71 0.98 -1.97
N LEU A 9 28.69 -0.35 -2.01
CA LEU A 9 28.21 -1.20 -0.90
C LEU A 9 29.12 -1.16 0.34
N GLN A 10 30.32 -0.58 0.24
CA GLN A 10 31.20 -0.38 1.40
C GLN A 10 30.76 0.80 2.26
N TYR A 11 29.98 1.74 1.71
CA TYR A 11 29.48 2.87 2.48
C TYR A 11 28.30 2.47 3.36
N GLU A 12 28.38 2.86 4.64
CA GLU A 12 27.35 2.59 5.65
C GLU A 12 25.99 3.17 5.26
N PHE A 13 25.96 4.37 4.65
CA PHE A 13 24.71 4.98 4.21
C PHE A 13 24.00 4.17 3.11
N VAL A 14 24.74 3.50 2.21
CA VAL A 14 24.15 2.65 1.16
C VAL A 14 23.55 1.40 1.76
N ARG A 15 24.23 0.77 2.72
CA ARG A 15 23.70 -0.40 3.44
C ARG A 15 22.45 -0.04 4.23
N ASN A 16 22.47 1.09 4.93
CA ASN A 16 21.33 1.59 5.67
C ASN A 16 20.16 1.90 4.74
N ALA A 17 20.41 2.56 3.59
CA ALA A 17 19.38 2.84 2.59
C ALA A 17 18.74 1.55 2.01
N LEU A 18 19.55 0.53 1.71
CA LEU A 18 19.05 -0.75 1.20
C LEU A 18 18.26 -1.53 2.25
N LEU A 19 18.76 -1.61 3.49
CA LEU A 19 18.04 -2.27 4.60
C LEU A 19 16.72 -1.57 4.89
N ALA A 20 16.77 -0.24 5.01
CA ALA A 20 15.62 0.57 5.33
C ALA A 20 14.58 0.57 4.20
N GLY A 21 15.03 0.70 2.95
CA GLY A 21 14.19 0.55 1.77
C GLY A 21 13.56 -0.84 1.65
N SER A 22 14.27 -1.90 2.06
CA SER A 22 13.73 -3.27 2.05
C SER A 22 12.58 -3.43 3.05
N CYS A 23 12.75 -2.94 4.27
CA CYS A 23 11.68 -2.93 5.28
C CYS A 23 10.45 -2.18 4.77
N ILE A 24 10.64 -0.98 4.19
CA ILE A 24 9.54 -0.19 3.64
C ILE A 24 8.85 -0.92 2.50
N ALA A 25 9.60 -1.47 1.55
CA ALA A 25 9.04 -2.21 0.42
C ALA A 25 8.16 -3.38 0.89
N ILE A 26 8.60 -4.11 1.92
CA ILE A 26 7.84 -5.22 2.50
C ILE A 26 6.55 -4.71 3.15
N VAL A 27 6.64 -3.71 4.05
CA VAL A 27 5.47 -3.15 4.74
C VAL A 27 4.49 -2.56 3.74
N ALA A 28 4.97 -1.75 2.81
CA ALA A 28 4.17 -1.08 1.79
C ALA A 28 3.46 -2.09 0.88
N ALA A 29 4.13 -3.17 0.48
CA ALA A 29 3.51 -4.23 -0.33
C ALA A 29 2.38 -4.96 0.43
N ILE A 30 2.61 -5.32 1.70
CA ILE A 30 1.62 -6.01 2.53
C ILE A 30 0.42 -5.10 2.80
N VAL A 31 0.67 -3.89 3.28
CA VAL A 31 -0.38 -2.89 3.58
C VAL A 31 -1.12 -2.52 2.30
N GLY A 32 -0.38 -2.30 1.22
CA GLY A 32 -0.88 -1.96 -0.11
C GLY A 32 -1.84 -3.00 -0.68
N TYR A 33 -1.55 -4.29 -0.50
CA TYR A 33 -2.47 -5.36 -0.89
C TYR A 33 -3.83 -5.20 -0.20
N PHE A 34 -3.85 -5.05 1.12
CA PHE A 34 -5.10 -4.88 1.87
C PHE A 34 -5.77 -3.53 1.58
N LEU A 35 -4.99 -2.50 1.29
CA LEU A 35 -5.49 -1.18 0.92
C LEU A 35 -6.32 -1.26 -0.37
N ILE A 36 -5.81 -1.96 -1.38
CA ILE A 36 -6.52 -2.19 -2.65
C ILE A 36 -7.71 -3.12 -2.44
N ALA A 37 -7.52 -4.24 -1.73
CA ALA A 37 -8.58 -5.22 -1.48
C ALA A 37 -9.79 -4.62 -0.75
N ARG A 38 -9.59 -3.59 0.08
CA ARG A 38 -10.65 -2.93 0.86
C ARG A 38 -11.17 -1.62 0.24
N GLY A 39 -10.75 -1.26 -0.97
CA GLY A 39 -11.12 0.00 -1.61
C GLY A 39 -10.71 1.21 -0.77
N LEU A 40 -9.52 1.17 -0.18
CA LEU A 40 -8.95 2.20 0.69
C LEU A 40 -7.78 2.94 0.04
N THR A 41 -7.60 2.80 -1.28
CA THR A 41 -6.47 3.39 -2.01
C THR A 41 -6.39 4.89 -1.83
N PHE A 42 -7.53 5.59 -1.74
CA PHE A 42 -7.55 7.03 -1.52
C PHE A 42 -7.02 7.41 -0.13
N ALA A 43 -7.26 6.61 0.91
CA ALA A 43 -6.66 6.82 2.23
C ALA A 43 -5.13 6.72 2.18
N GLY A 44 -4.58 5.76 1.41
CA GLY A 44 -3.13 5.65 1.22
C GLY A 44 -2.51 6.84 0.48
N HIS A 45 -3.29 7.56 -0.34
CA HIS A 45 -2.86 8.82 -0.94
C HIS A 45 -3.00 10.01 0.03
N ALA A 46 -4.08 10.04 0.81
CA ALA A 46 -4.37 11.15 1.72
C ALA A 46 -3.45 11.18 2.95
N LEU A 47 -3.18 10.03 3.57
CA LEU A 47 -2.41 9.94 4.81
C LEU A 47 -1.01 10.59 4.71
N PRO A 48 -0.22 10.38 3.64
CA PRO A 48 1.06 11.08 3.50
C PRO A 48 0.94 12.60 3.46
N ASN A 49 -0.10 13.12 2.80
CA ASN A 49 -0.35 14.56 2.68
C ASN A 49 -0.82 15.19 4.00
N ILE A 50 -1.66 14.47 4.75
CA ILE A 50 -2.08 14.88 6.09
C ILE A 50 -0.90 14.84 7.06
N GLY A 51 -0.07 13.80 6.94
CA GLY A 51 1.18 13.68 7.67
C GLY A 51 2.14 14.83 7.40
N PHE A 52 2.31 15.23 6.13
CA PHE A 52 3.09 16.40 5.74
C PHE A 52 2.62 17.68 6.45
N ALA A 53 1.30 17.91 6.51
CA ALA A 53 0.74 19.04 7.25
C ALA A 53 1.08 19.00 8.74
N GLY A 54 1.03 17.83 9.36
CA GLY A 54 1.45 17.64 10.76
C GLY A 54 2.94 17.89 10.98
N ALA A 55 3.79 17.46 10.04
CA ALA A 55 5.22 17.75 10.08
C ALA A 55 5.49 19.26 10.00
N ALA A 56 4.80 19.97 9.11
CA ALA A 56 4.88 21.44 9.03
C ALA A 56 4.43 22.12 10.34
N GLY A 57 3.34 21.63 10.95
CA GLY A 57 2.87 22.12 12.25
C GLY A 57 3.86 21.88 13.38
N ALA A 58 4.50 20.71 13.44
CA ALA A 58 5.53 20.42 14.45
C ALA A 58 6.75 21.34 14.30
N VAL A 59 7.19 21.60 13.07
CA VAL A 59 8.30 22.52 12.80
C VAL A 59 7.98 23.93 13.27
N LEU A 60 6.75 24.40 13.08
CA LEU A 60 6.31 25.73 13.54
C LEU A 60 6.42 25.90 15.06
N ILE A 61 6.05 24.87 15.83
CA ILE A 61 6.13 24.89 17.31
C ILE A 61 7.52 24.50 17.86
N GLY A 62 8.51 24.27 16.99
CA GLY A 62 9.87 23.89 17.38
C GLY A 62 10.05 22.43 17.81
N VAL A 63 9.08 21.55 17.51
CA VAL A 63 9.14 20.10 17.77
C VAL A 63 9.69 19.37 16.54
N SER A 64 10.24 18.17 16.72
CA SER A 64 10.70 17.34 15.59
C SER A 64 9.55 17.06 14.59
N PRO A 65 9.78 17.24 13.27
CA PRO A 65 8.79 16.98 12.24
C PRO A 65 8.23 15.55 12.28
N VAL A 66 9.05 14.58 12.73
CA VAL A 66 8.67 13.17 12.83
C VAL A 66 7.49 12.98 13.80
N TYR A 67 7.49 13.65 14.95
CA TYR A 67 6.40 13.51 15.91
C TYR A 67 5.09 14.12 15.39
N GLY A 68 5.16 15.28 14.74
CA GLY A 68 4.01 15.89 14.08
C GLY A 68 3.43 15.03 12.97
N LEU A 69 4.32 14.43 12.17
CA LEU A 69 3.98 13.48 11.12
C LEU A 69 3.19 12.30 11.68
N PHE A 70 3.73 11.60 12.70
CA PHE A 70 3.05 10.46 13.31
C PHE A 70 1.72 10.85 13.95
N ALA A 71 1.68 11.95 14.71
CA ALA A 71 0.48 12.39 15.40
C ALA A 71 -0.67 12.70 14.42
N PHE A 72 -0.41 13.48 13.37
CA PHE A 72 -1.44 13.83 12.37
C PHE A 72 -1.83 12.63 11.51
N THR A 73 -0.88 11.80 11.10
CA THR A 73 -1.18 10.64 10.24
C THR A 73 -2.02 9.61 10.99
N ILE A 74 -1.64 9.28 12.24
CA ILE A 74 -2.40 8.35 13.09
C ILE A 74 -3.76 8.94 13.46
N GLY A 75 -3.80 10.22 13.87
CA GLY A 75 -5.04 10.93 14.17
C GLY A 75 -6.01 10.94 12.99
N ALA A 76 -5.50 11.20 11.78
CA ALA A 76 -6.28 11.10 10.56
C ALA A 76 -6.78 9.67 10.28
N GLY A 77 -5.94 8.65 10.48
CA GLY A 77 -6.36 7.25 10.36
C GLY A 77 -7.53 6.91 11.28
N VAL A 78 -7.50 7.40 12.52
CA VAL A 78 -8.60 7.24 13.49
C VAL A 78 -9.86 7.98 13.02
N ILE A 79 -9.75 9.26 12.67
CA ILE A 79 -10.89 10.09 12.22
C ILE A 79 -11.53 9.48 10.96
N ILE A 80 -10.73 9.13 9.96
CA ILE A 80 -11.21 8.48 8.72
C ILE A 80 -11.90 7.14 9.05
N GLY A 81 -11.35 6.37 9.99
CA GLY A 81 -11.92 5.10 10.42
C GLY A 81 -13.25 5.24 11.16
N LEU A 82 -13.44 6.33 11.91
CA LEU A 82 -14.68 6.64 12.62
C LEU A 82 -15.77 7.18 11.70
N LEU A 83 -15.40 7.98 10.68
CA LEU A 83 -16.34 8.62 9.76
C LEU A 83 -16.82 7.68 8.64
N GLY A 84 -16.07 6.63 8.30
CA GLY A 84 -16.41 5.74 7.18
C GLY A 84 -17.41 4.64 7.53
N LYS A 85 -18.71 4.85 7.26
CA LYS A 85 -19.72 3.77 7.28
C LYS A 85 -19.83 3.07 5.93
N GLU A 86 -19.87 3.82 4.84
CA GLU A 86 -19.85 3.31 3.47
C GLU A 86 -18.60 3.74 2.71
N VAL A 87 -18.22 3.00 1.66
CA VAL A 87 -17.01 3.29 0.86
C VAL A 87 -17.06 4.69 0.26
N ARG A 88 -18.20 5.10 -0.32
CA ARG A 88 -18.35 6.41 -0.96
C ARG A 88 -18.31 7.57 0.04
N GLU A 89 -18.98 7.44 1.18
CA GLU A 89 -18.93 8.43 2.26
C GLU A 89 -17.51 8.58 2.81
N ARG A 90 -16.80 7.46 2.92
CA ARG A 90 -15.41 7.43 3.38
C ARG A 90 -14.48 8.16 2.42
N ASP A 91 -14.59 7.94 1.11
CA ASP A 91 -13.75 8.64 0.12
C ASP A 91 -13.97 10.17 0.14
N ILE A 92 -15.23 10.61 0.29
CA ILE A 92 -15.56 12.04 0.47
C ILE A 92 -14.93 12.58 1.76
N ALA A 93 -15.10 11.88 2.88
CA ALA A 93 -14.52 12.28 4.17
C ALA A 93 -12.99 12.37 4.11
N ILE A 94 -12.33 11.38 3.49
CA ILE A 94 -10.88 11.38 3.27
C ILE A 94 -10.45 12.63 2.48
N GLY A 95 -11.18 12.98 1.42
CA GLY A 95 -10.85 14.12 0.57
C GLY A 95 -10.99 15.45 1.31
N ILE A 96 -12.07 15.63 2.07
CA ILE A 96 -12.27 16.83 2.89
C ILE A 96 -11.16 16.93 3.95
N ILE A 97 -10.89 15.86 4.70
CA ILE A 97 -9.82 15.86 5.72
C ILE A 97 -8.46 16.16 5.10
N MET A 98 -8.14 15.56 3.94
CA MET A 98 -6.89 15.80 3.23
C MET A 98 -6.73 17.26 2.82
N THR A 99 -7.76 17.85 2.19
CA THR A 99 -7.71 19.25 1.74
C THR A 99 -7.64 20.23 2.90
N SER A 100 -8.38 19.98 3.99
CA SER A 100 -8.27 20.76 5.23
C SER A 100 -6.88 20.67 5.85
N ALA A 101 -6.31 19.46 5.93
CA ALA A 101 -4.96 19.26 6.44
C ALA A 101 -3.92 19.98 5.59
N LEU A 102 -3.99 19.88 4.25
CA LEU A 102 -3.08 20.60 3.37
C LEU A 102 -3.20 22.13 3.52
N GLY A 103 -4.42 22.66 3.64
CA GLY A 103 -4.64 24.08 3.94
C GLY A 103 -3.99 24.51 5.26
N LEU A 104 -4.15 23.70 6.31
CA LEU A 104 -3.48 23.92 7.60
C LEU A 104 -1.96 23.83 7.49
N GLY A 105 -1.44 22.85 6.74
CA GLY A 105 0.00 22.69 6.51
C GLY A 105 0.61 23.90 5.80
N LEU A 106 -0.08 24.44 4.78
CA LEU A 106 0.32 25.66 4.09
C LEU A 106 0.26 26.89 5.01
N MET A 107 -0.79 27.00 5.84
CA MET A 107 -0.86 28.05 6.86
C MET A 107 0.33 27.95 7.83
N PHE A 108 0.64 26.77 8.35
CA PHE A 108 1.79 26.58 9.25
C PHE A 108 3.11 26.98 8.59
N LEU A 109 3.29 26.61 7.32
CA LEU A 109 4.46 27.00 6.56
C LEU A 109 4.54 28.51 6.33
N SER A 110 3.41 29.17 6.08
CA SER A 110 3.37 30.63 5.90
C SER A 110 3.74 31.42 7.15
N LEU A 111 3.48 30.84 8.34
CA LEU A 111 3.85 31.42 9.63
C LEU A 111 5.29 31.10 10.03
N TYR A 112 5.91 30.11 9.38
CA TYR A 112 7.26 29.70 9.70
C TYR A 112 8.29 30.56 8.96
N SER A 113 9.08 31.31 9.73
CA SER A 113 10.15 32.17 9.22
C SER A 113 11.50 31.48 9.03
N GLY A 114 11.60 30.17 9.34
CA GLY A 114 12.83 29.39 9.27
C GLY A 114 13.09 28.70 7.93
N TYR A 115 14.26 28.09 7.79
CA TYR A 115 14.73 27.44 6.55
C TYR A 115 13.81 26.33 6.04
N ALA A 116 13.51 26.38 4.74
CA ALA A 116 12.68 25.41 4.01
C ALA A 116 13.25 23.98 3.97
N GLU A 117 14.54 23.81 4.28
CA GLU A 117 15.27 22.53 4.15
C GLU A 117 14.66 21.39 4.98
N ARG A 118 14.18 21.67 6.21
CA ARG A 118 13.50 20.68 7.05
C ARG A 118 12.13 20.23 6.52
N VAL A 119 11.51 21.04 5.67
CA VAL A 119 10.22 20.72 5.04
C VAL A 119 10.46 19.96 3.74
N TYR A 120 11.48 20.36 2.98
CA TYR A 120 11.94 19.64 1.79
C TYR A 120 12.36 18.20 2.10
N SER A 121 13.05 17.97 3.23
CA SER A 121 13.46 16.61 3.64
C SER A 121 12.27 15.67 3.89
N VAL A 122 11.12 16.18 4.34
CA VAL A 122 9.89 15.38 4.53
C VAL A 122 9.20 15.07 3.19
N LEU A 123 9.21 16.01 2.24
CA LEU A 123 8.57 15.84 0.94
C LEU A 123 9.32 14.85 0.03
N PHE A 124 10.63 15.00 -0.05
CA PHE A 124 11.48 14.25 -0.97
C PHE A 124 12.22 13.08 -0.31
N GLY A 125 12.22 13.01 1.02
CA GLY A 125 13.02 12.05 1.77
C GLY A 125 14.51 12.36 1.67
N THR A 126 15.30 11.86 2.63
CA THR A 126 16.77 11.94 2.57
C THR A 126 17.35 10.54 2.66
N ILE A 127 17.33 9.81 1.55
CA ILE A 127 17.84 8.43 1.46
C ILE A 127 19.32 8.35 1.89
N LEU A 128 20.09 9.41 1.65
CA LEU A 128 21.53 9.49 1.94
C LEU A 128 21.87 10.01 3.35
N GLY A 129 20.88 10.42 4.15
CA GLY A 129 21.06 11.05 5.46
C GLY A 129 20.54 10.26 6.66
N ILE A 130 20.21 8.97 6.46
CA ILE A 130 19.59 8.14 7.50
C ILE A 130 20.63 7.73 8.54
N SER A 131 20.40 8.13 9.80
CA SER A 131 21.25 7.71 10.92
C SER A 131 20.94 6.28 11.37
N SER A 132 21.90 5.63 12.02
CA SER A 132 21.72 4.27 12.56
C SER A 132 20.59 4.20 13.60
N THR A 133 20.32 5.29 14.32
CA THR A 133 19.19 5.41 15.27
C THR A 133 17.83 5.44 14.55
N ASP A 134 17.76 6.11 13.40
CA ASP A 134 16.55 6.15 12.58
C ASP A 134 16.23 4.77 12.00
N VAL A 135 17.26 4.02 11.58
CA VAL A 135 17.12 2.64 11.11
C VAL A 135 16.55 1.74 12.22
N GLN A 136 17.05 1.85 13.45
CA GLN A 136 16.55 1.04 14.57
C GLN A 136 15.08 1.33 14.89
N THR A 137 14.73 2.62 14.98
CA THR A 137 13.34 3.05 15.25
C THR A 137 12.42 2.56 14.13
N MET A 138 12.84 2.72 12.87
CA MET A 138 12.14 2.23 11.69
C MET A 138 11.93 0.71 11.74
N MET A 139 12.97 -0.06 12.08
CA MET A 139 12.89 -1.51 12.18
C MET A 139 11.88 -1.96 13.24
N ILE A 140 11.87 -1.32 14.42
CA ILE A 140 10.93 -1.64 15.49
C ILE A 140 9.49 -1.37 15.03
N THR A 141 9.21 -0.20 14.45
CA THR A 141 7.85 0.14 14.02
C THR A 141 7.41 -0.69 12.81
N CYS A 142 8.34 -1.06 11.92
CA CYS A 142 8.13 -2.00 10.82
C CYS A 142 7.72 -3.38 11.34
N LEU A 143 8.49 -3.96 12.27
CA LEU A 143 8.15 -5.24 12.90
C LEU A 143 6.79 -5.19 13.60
N LEU A 144 6.50 -4.11 14.32
CA LEU A 144 5.23 -3.92 15.01
C LEU A 144 4.07 -3.89 14.01
N THR A 145 4.22 -3.17 12.90
CA THR A 145 3.20 -3.06 11.85
C THR A 145 2.98 -4.41 11.16
N ILE A 146 4.04 -5.09 10.74
CA ILE A 146 3.95 -6.42 10.12
C ILE A 146 3.36 -7.43 11.09
N GLY A 147 3.84 -7.48 12.32
CA GLY A 147 3.35 -8.38 13.37
C GLY A 147 1.85 -8.17 13.63
N SER A 148 1.41 -6.92 13.71
CA SER A 148 -0.01 -6.58 13.87
C SER A 148 -0.84 -7.05 12.67
N ILE A 149 -0.36 -6.88 11.43
CA ILE A 149 -1.07 -7.35 10.24
C ILE A 149 -1.13 -8.88 10.21
N VAL A 150 -0.04 -9.57 10.58
CA VAL A 150 -0.01 -11.04 10.62
C VAL A 150 -1.00 -11.58 11.65
N LEU A 151 -1.07 -10.97 12.84
CA LEU A 151 -2.05 -11.32 13.87
C LEU A 151 -3.49 -11.07 13.39
N LEU A 152 -3.72 -9.96 12.69
CA LEU A 152 -5.03 -9.59 12.15
C LEU A 152 -5.31 -10.16 10.76
N TYR A 153 -4.43 -11.02 10.23
CA TYR A 153 -4.51 -11.48 8.85
C TYR A 153 -5.83 -12.19 8.55
N ARG A 154 -6.27 -13.10 9.43
CA ARG A 154 -7.52 -13.85 9.26
C ARG A 154 -8.76 -12.92 9.28
N PRO A 155 -8.98 -12.06 10.30
CA PRO A 155 -10.07 -11.08 10.28
C PRO A 155 -10.01 -10.12 9.09
N LEU A 156 -8.83 -9.60 8.75
CA LEU A 156 -8.65 -8.66 7.64
C LEU A 156 -9.03 -9.30 6.31
N LEU A 157 -8.52 -10.50 6.04
CA LEU A 157 -8.82 -11.25 4.83
C LEU A 157 -10.32 -11.53 4.73
N PHE A 158 -10.93 -12.05 5.80
CA PHE A 158 -12.35 -12.39 5.81
C PHE A 158 -13.24 -11.15 5.56
N SER A 159 -12.95 -10.04 6.25
CA SER A 159 -13.69 -8.78 6.04
C SER A 159 -13.48 -8.13 4.68
N SER A 160 -12.38 -8.46 3.99
CA SER A 160 -12.06 -7.87 2.68
C SER A 160 -12.77 -8.59 1.53
N PHE A 161 -12.99 -9.91 1.65
CA PHE A 161 -13.67 -10.69 0.62
C PHE A 161 -15.19 -10.75 0.81
N ASP A 162 -15.66 -10.87 2.05
CA ASP A 162 -17.09 -10.96 2.34
C ASP A 162 -17.45 -10.17 3.61
N PRO A 163 -17.67 -8.85 3.50
CA PRO A 163 -18.03 -8.02 4.64
C PRO A 163 -19.40 -8.39 5.22
N MET A 164 -20.35 -8.88 4.42
CA MET A 164 -21.70 -9.23 4.88
C MET A 164 -21.68 -10.49 5.75
N VAL A 165 -21.00 -11.55 5.30
CA VAL A 165 -20.83 -12.78 6.07
C VAL A 165 -19.90 -12.57 7.27
N ALA A 166 -18.90 -11.69 7.16
CA ALA A 166 -18.08 -11.29 8.30
C ALA A 166 -18.91 -10.62 9.41
N GLN A 167 -19.85 -9.75 9.04
CA GLN A 167 -20.75 -9.11 10.01
C GLN A 167 -21.67 -10.13 10.67
N ALA A 168 -22.22 -11.06 9.87
CA ALA A 168 -23.08 -12.13 10.37
C ALA A 168 -22.35 -13.07 11.33
N ARG A 169 -21.03 -13.25 11.17
CA ARG A 169 -20.17 -14.03 12.09
C ARG A 169 -19.65 -13.22 13.29
N GLY A 170 -20.14 -12.01 13.52
CA GLY A 170 -19.80 -11.20 14.71
C GLY A 170 -18.44 -10.50 14.64
N VAL A 171 -17.80 -10.41 13.47
CA VAL A 171 -16.54 -9.66 13.33
C VAL A 171 -16.82 -8.15 13.46
N PRO A 172 -16.12 -7.41 14.33
CA PRO A 172 -16.33 -5.97 14.49
C PRO A 172 -15.70 -5.20 13.31
N ILE A 173 -16.43 -5.11 12.19
CA ILE A 173 -15.94 -4.51 10.93
C ILE A 173 -15.44 -3.08 11.14
N ARG A 174 -16.16 -2.27 11.93
CA ARG A 174 -15.77 -0.89 12.23
C ARG A 174 -14.45 -0.80 13.00
N GLY A 175 -14.30 -1.61 14.06
CA GLY A 175 -13.05 -1.66 14.83
C GLY A 175 -11.87 -2.11 13.94
N LEU A 176 -12.10 -3.08 13.07
CA LEU A 176 -11.09 -3.57 12.15
C LEU A 176 -10.74 -2.56 11.04
N ALA A 177 -11.66 -1.69 10.64
CA ALA A 177 -11.39 -0.59 9.72
C ALA A 177 -10.51 0.48 10.38
N ILE A 178 -10.81 0.86 11.63
CA ILE A 178 -10.02 1.82 12.41
C ILE A 178 -8.60 1.29 12.65
N ILE A 179 -8.48 0.06 13.17
CA ILE A 179 -7.16 -0.56 13.41
C ILE A 179 -6.37 -0.65 12.11
N PHE A 180 -7.00 -1.04 11.01
CA PHE A 180 -6.32 -1.09 9.72
C PHE A 180 -5.84 0.29 9.26
N LEU A 181 -6.64 1.34 9.40
CA LEU A 181 -6.22 2.70 9.05
C LEU A 181 -5.10 3.23 9.94
N ILE A 182 -5.07 2.85 11.23
CA ILE A 182 -3.93 3.12 12.12
C ILE A 182 -2.68 2.39 11.62
N LEU A 183 -2.79 1.13 11.19
CA LEU A 183 -1.67 0.38 10.62
C LEU A 183 -1.17 0.99 9.31
N VAL A 184 -2.08 1.44 8.45
CA VAL A 184 -1.73 2.18 7.23
C VAL A 184 -1.02 3.49 7.60
N ALA A 185 -1.54 4.23 8.58
CA ALA A 185 -0.94 5.46 9.06
C ALA A 185 0.49 5.24 9.58
N MET A 186 0.71 4.22 10.41
CA MET A 186 2.05 3.85 10.89
C MET A 186 2.98 3.48 9.73
N ALA A 187 2.54 2.63 8.81
CA ALA A 187 3.30 2.26 7.63
C ALA A 187 3.70 3.49 6.79
N VAL A 188 2.77 4.40 6.58
CA VAL A 188 2.98 5.66 5.85
C VAL A 188 3.98 6.55 6.58
N SER A 189 3.81 6.81 7.88
CA SER A 189 4.68 7.69 8.66
C SER A 189 6.14 7.20 8.70
N ILE A 190 6.36 5.89 8.76
CA ILE A 190 7.71 5.30 8.69
C ILE A 190 8.27 5.46 7.28
N SER A 191 7.46 5.18 6.25
CA SER A 191 7.89 5.20 4.85
C SER A 191 8.32 6.61 4.40
N ILE A 192 7.62 7.64 4.87
CA ILE A 192 7.88 9.05 4.52
C ILE A 192 9.30 9.49 4.87
N GLN A 193 9.82 9.04 6.01
CA GLN A 193 11.14 9.50 6.50
C GLN A 193 12.28 9.13 5.55
N ILE A 194 12.13 8.04 4.80
CA ILE A 194 13.19 7.49 3.96
C ILE A 194 12.92 7.81 2.50
N VAL A 195 11.70 7.51 2.07
CA VAL A 195 11.30 7.50 0.67
C VAL A 195 10.63 8.81 0.25
N GLY A 196 10.14 9.60 1.21
CA GLY A 196 9.42 10.85 0.98
C GLY A 196 7.92 10.64 0.73
N ALA A 197 7.13 11.65 1.07
CA ALA A 197 5.67 11.60 1.00
C ALA A 197 5.11 11.25 -0.39
N LEU A 198 5.78 11.69 -1.45
CA LEU A 198 5.33 11.46 -2.82
C LEU A 198 5.46 9.99 -3.25
N LEU A 199 6.56 9.34 -2.87
CA LEU A 199 6.86 7.99 -3.36
C LEU A 199 6.19 6.89 -2.50
N VAL A 200 5.78 7.21 -1.28
CA VAL A 200 5.03 6.28 -0.40
C VAL A 200 3.80 5.70 -1.11
N PHE A 201 3.01 6.53 -1.78
CA PHE A 201 1.80 6.06 -2.48
C PHE A 201 2.15 5.08 -3.61
N THR A 202 3.19 5.38 -4.39
CA THR A 202 3.70 4.48 -5.44
C THR A 202 4.16 3.15 -4.87
N MET A 203 4.84 3.16 -3.72
CA MET A 203 5.28 1.93 -3.05
C MET A 203 4.12 1.12 -2.46
N LEU A 204 3.09 1.76 -1.93
CA LEU A 204 1.90 1.06 -1.44
C LEU A 204 1.10 0.46 -2.60
N VAL A 205 0.82 1.24 -3.64
CA VAL A 205 -0.16 0.86 -4.66
C VAL A 205 0.47 0.19 -5.87
N GLY A 206 1.61 0.65 -6.35
CA GLY A 206 2.27 0.16 -7.56
C GLY A 206 2.53 -1.35 -7.58
N PRO A 207 3.36 -1.89 -6.66
CA PRO A 207 3.67 -3.31 -6.64
C PRO A 207 2.43 -4.16 -6.29
N ALA A 208 1.59 -3.70 -5.37
CA ALA A 208 0.38 -4.42 -4.96
C ALA A 208 -0.66 -4.51 -6.10
N ALA A 209 -0.90 -3.43 -6.83
CA ALA A 209 -1.83 -3.40 -7.97
C ALA A 209 -1.35 -4.32 -9.10
N THR A 210 -0.04 -4.37 -9.32
CA THR A 210 0.56 -5.29 -10.28
C THR A 210 0.38 -6.74 -9.83
N ALA A 211 0.65 -7.04 -8.56
CA ALA A 211 0.59 -8.40 -8.03
C ALA A 211 -0.84 -8.98 -7.96
N ILE A 212 -1.83 -8.18 -7.57
CA ILE A 212 -3.26 -8.59 -7.53
C ILE A 212 -3.77 -8.98 -8.93
N ARG A 213 -3.19 -8.41 -9.99
CA ARG A 213 -3.53 -8.77 -11.37
C ARG A 213 -2.91 -10.08 -11.83
N ILE A 214 -1.79 -10.47 -11.23
CA ILE A 214 -1.02 -11.66 -11.61
C ILE A 214 -1.49 -12.89 -10.81
N ALA A 215 -1.71 -12.74 -9.50
CA ALA A 215 -2.05 -13.85 -8.62
C ALA A 215 -3.52 -13.84 -8.18
N GLN A 216 -4.14 -15.02 -8.21
CA GLN A 216 -5.51 -15.24 -7.73
C GLN A 216 -5.60 -15.52 -6.22
N ARG A 217 -4.52 -16.08 -5.64
CA ARG A 217 -4.46 -16.41 -4.22
C ARG A 217 -3.88 -15.24 -3.42
N PRO A 218 -4.52 -14.79 -2.32
CA PRO A 218 -4.07 -13.65 -1.53
C PRO A 218 -2.62 -13.71 -1.09
N LEU A 219 -2.18 -14.86 -0.58
CA LEU A 219 -0.79 -15.06 -0.12
C LEU A 219 0.20 -14.89 -1.28
N TRP A 220 -0.12 -15.42 -2.46
CA TRP A 220 0.74 -15.28 -3.63
C TRP A 220 0.77 -13.84 -4.15
N ALA A 221 -0.35 -13.13 -4.11
CA ALA A 221 -0.40 -11.72 -4.46
C ALA A 221 0.48 -10.87 -3.51
N ILE A 222 0.44 -11.14 -2.20
CA ILE A 222 1.31 -10.45 -1.24
C ILE A 222 2.80 -10.75 -1.50
N LEU A 223 3.16 -12.02 -1.72
CA LEU A 223 4.56 -12.40 -1.98
C LEU A 223 5.10 -11.79 -3.28
N ILE A 224 4.30 -11.77 -4.35
CA ILE A 224 4.68 -11.10 -5.60
C ILE A 224 4.79 -9.60 -5.39
N ALA A 225 3.87 -8.97 -4.63
CA ALA A 225 3.95 -7.55 -4.31
C ALA A 225 5.24 -7.22 -3.55
N ILE A 226 5.65 -8.05 -2.58
CA ILE A 226 6.90 -7.90 -1.84
C ILE A 226 8.09 -8.00 -2.81
N GLY A 227 8.13 -9.03 -3.66
CA GLY A 227 9.22 -9.21 -4.63
C GLY A 227 9.34 -8.03 -5.60
N LEU A 228 8.20 -7.55 -6.12
CA LEU A 228 8.16 -6.37 -6.98
C LEU A 228 8.60 -5.10 -6.23
N GLY A 229 8.07 -4.84 -5.04
CA GLY A 229 8.43 -3.67 -4.23
C GLY A 229 9.93 -3.64 -3.92
N LEU A 230 10.51 -4.77 -3.51
CA LEU A 230 11.94 -4.92 -3.28
C LEU A 230 12.75 -4.64 -4.55
N SER A 231 12.33 -5.20 -5.69
CA SER A 231 13.01 -4.98 -6.97
C SER A 231 13.00 -3.50 -7.37
N TYR A 232 11.86 -2.81 -7.22
CA TYR A 232 11.73 -1.41 -7.56
C TYR A 232 12.63 -0.54 -6.68
N MET A 233 12.66 -0.83 -5.37
CA MET A 233 13.46 -0.11 -4.40
C MET A 233 14.96 -0.31 -4.67
N TRP A 234 15.41 -1.55 -4.82
CA TRP A 234 16.83 -1.88 -4.99
C TRP A 234 17.36 -1.37 -6.33
N ILE A 235 16.66 -1.67 -7.42
CA ILE A 235 17.08 -1.22 -8.76
C ILE A 235 17.06 0.31 -8.82
N GLY A 236 16.05 0.95 -8.22
CA GLY A 236 15.96 2.41 -8.18
C GLY A 236 17.08 3.10 -7.40
N ILE A 237 17.45 2.56 -6.23
CA ILE A 237 18.59 3.06 -5.44
C ILE A 237 19.91 2.84 -6.20
N LEU A 238 20.14 1.63 -6.72
CA LEU A 238 21.37 1.29 -7.42
C LEU A 238 21.58 2.12 -8.70
N LEU A 239 20.52 2.35 -9.49
CA LEU A 239 20.58 3.21 -10.67
C LEU A 239 20.83 4.68 -10.33
N SER A 240 20.28 5.16 -9.21
CA SER A 240 20.52 6.52 -8.73
C SER A 240 21.98 6.72 -8.34
N ILE A 241 22.58 5.77 -7.62
CA ILE A 241 24.00 5.81 -7.22
C ILE A 241 24.93 5.65 -8.43
N ALA A 242 24.63 4.71 -9.33
CA ALA A 242 25.52 4.40 -10.45
C ALA A 242 25.61 5.52 -11.50
N ASN A 243 24.50 6.21 -11.76
CA ASN A 243 24.45 7.27 -12.77
C ASN A 243 24.61 8.66 -12.15
N GLY A 244 24.18 8.89 -10.90
CA GLY A 244 24.24 10.20 -10.23
C GLY A 244 23.37 11.30 -10.86
N LEU A 245 22.69 11.05 -11.98
CA LEU A 245 21.92 12.05 -12.72
C LEU A 245 20.58 12.42 -12.05
N TRP A 246 19.88 11.45 -11.46
CA TRP A 246 18.50 11.62 -10.99
C TRP A 246 18.28 11.03 -9.59
N PRO A 247 17.33 11.59 -8.80
CA PRO A 247 16.98 11.05 -7.49
C PRO A 247 16.41 9.63 -7.58
N ALA A 248 16.66 8.79 -6.57
CA ALA A 248 16.14 7.42 -6.52
C ALA A 248 14.61 7.36 -6.65
N SER A 249 13.89 8.36 -6.11
CA SER A 249 12.43 8.43 -6.21
C SER A 249 11.92 8.44 -7.65
N PHE A 250 12.63 9.11 -8.57
CA PHE A 250 12.29 9.11 -10.00
C PHE A 250 12.43 7.71 -10.62
N TYR A 251 13.54 7.03 -10.37
CA TYR A 251 13.79 5.69 -10.90
C TYR A 251 12.76 4.69 -10.38
N ILE A 252 12.50 4.70 -9.07
CA ILE A 252 11.53 3.80 -8.43
C ILE A 252 10.13 4.00 -9.03
N ALA A 253 9.69 5.25 -9.16
CA ALA A 253 8.38 5.55 -9.74
C ALA A 253 8.28 5.12 -11.20
N THR A 254 9.33 5.37 -11.99
CA THR A 254 9.39 4.99 -13.40
C THR A 254 9.35 3.48 -13.57
N ILE A 255 10.15 2.73 -12.80
CA ILE A 255 10.17 1.26 -12.83
C ILE A 255 8.79 0.72 -12.47
N SER A 256 8.17 1.23 -11.39
CA SER A 256 6.83 0.81 -11.00
C SER A 256 5.79 1.05 -12.10
N PHE A 257 5.87 2.18 -12.81
CA PHE A 257 4.96 2.50 -13.91
C PHE A 257 5.19 1.59 -15.12
N VAL A 258 6.45 1.40 -15.52
CA VAL A 258 6.85 0.56 -16.66
C VAL A 258 6.47 -0.90 -16.45
N VAL A 259 6.52 -1.42 -15.22
CA VAL A 259 6.10 -2.78 -14.92
C VAL A 259 4.56 -2.89 -14.82
N TYR A 260 3.90 -1.89 -14.26
CA TYR A 260 2.43 -1.89 -14.12
C TYR A 260 1.70 -1.81 -15.48
N LEU A 261 2.19 -0.98 -16.41
CA LEU A 261 1.55 -0.72 -17.70
C LEU A 261 1.29 -1.98 -18.56
N PRO A 262 2.28 -2.85 -18.85
CA PRO A 262 2.06 -4.06 -19.63
C PRO A 262 1.13 -5.04 -18.92
N VAL A 263 1.24 -5.18 -17.59
CA VAL A 263 0.35 -6.04 -16.80
C VAL A 263 -1.09 -5.54 -16.90
N ARG A 264 -1.30 -4.21 -16.86
CA ARG A 264 -2.63 -3.61 -17.02
C ARG A 264 -3.22 -3.82 -18.42
N ILE A 265 -2.42 -3.70 -19.47
CA ILE A 265 -2.86 -3.81 -20.87
C ILE A 265 -3.10 -5.28 -21.27
N LEU A 266 -2.28 -6.21 -20.78
CA LEU A 266 -2.38 -7.64 -21.10
C LEU A 266 -3.41 -8.37 -20.22
N SER A 267 -3.67 -7.89 -19.00
CA SER A 267 -4.62 -8.49 -18.05
C SER A 267 -6.02 -8.81 -18.62
N PRO A 268 -6.68 -7.94 -19.42
CA PRO A 268 -7.99 -8.24 -20.01
C PRO A 268 -7.98 -9.47 -20.93
N TYR A 269 -6.88 -9.70 -21.64
CA TYR A 269 -6.73 -10.84 -22.56
C TYR A 269 -6.56 -12.16 -21.80
N TRP A 270 -5.88 -12.13 -20.66
CA TRP A 270 -5.60 -13.32 -19.85
C TRP A 270 -6.82 -13.80 -19.05
N ILE A 271 -7.65 -12.87 -18.58
CA ILE A 271 -8.88 -13.19 -17.84
C ILE A 271 -9.93 -13.78 -18.81
N ARG A 272 -10.03 -13.27 -20.04
CA ARG A 272 -10.97 -13.76 -21.06
C ARG A 272 -10.66 -15.18 -21.55
N ASN A 273 -9.37 -15.56 -21.64
CA ASN A 273 -9.00 -16.93 -22.02
C ASN A 273 -9.18 -17.96 -20.89
N ARG A 274 -9.18 -17.53 -19.63
CA ARG A 274 -9.32 -18.44 -18.48
C ARG A 274 -10.76 -18.86 -18.19
N GLY A 275 -11.75 -17.99 -18.46
CA GLY A 275 -13.17 -18.34 -18.32
C GLY A 275 -13.69 -19.39 -19.33
N ARG A 276 -12.91 -19.70 -20.38
CA ARG A 276 -13.21 -20.75 -21.37
C ARG A 276 -12.83 -22.16 -20.91
N HIS A 277 -11.99 -22.32 -19.89
CA HIS A 277 -11.57 -23.64 -19.41
C HIS A 277 -12.47 -24.22 -18.30
N GLU A 278 -13.28 -23.40 -17.63
CA GLU A 278 -14.22 -23.85 -16.59
C GLU A 278 -15.65 -24.10 -17.11
N SER A 279 -15.91 -23.81 -18.39
CA SER A 279 -17.20 -24.02 -19.05
C SER A 279 -17.19 -25.21 -20.01
N GLN A 280 -16.65 -26.36 -19.57
CA GLN A 280 -17.12 -27.64 -20.12
C GLN A 280 -18.36 -28.05 -19.33
N PRO A 281 -19.57 -28.03 -19.94
CA PRO A 281 -20.73 -28.63 -19.32
C PRO A 281 -20.47 -30.14 -19.21
N VAL A 282 -20.58 -30.70 -18.01
CA VAL A 282 -20.79 -32.13 -17.83
C VAL A 282 -22.17 -32.43 -18.41
N VAL A 283 -22.20 -32.73 -19.71
CA VAL A 283 -23.41 -33.17 -20.43
C VAL A 283 -23.66 -34.62 -20.05
N GLY A 284 -24.74 -34.83 -19.28
CA GLY A 284 -25.72 -35.90 -19.48
C GLY A 284 -25.26 -37.35 -19.32
N GLN A 285 -25.45 -37.90 -18.12
CA GLN A 285 -25.86 -39.29 -17.94
C GLN A 285 -26.92 -39.38 -16.84
N GLU A 286 -28.10 -38.81 -17.07
CA GLU A 286 -29.30 -39.17 -16.29
C GLU A 286 -30.56 -38.72 -17.03
N SER A 287 -31.08 -39.58 -17.92
CA SER A 287 -32.51 -39.66 -18.30
C SER A 287 -32.66 -40.57 -19.53
N ASP A 288 -32.59 -41.87 -19.32
CA ASP A 288 -32.97 -42.85 -20.36
C ASP A 288 -33.87 -43.97 -19.81
N SER A 289 -34.63 -43.69 -18.76
CA SER A 289 -35.49 -44.71 -18.11
C SER A 289 -36.94 -44.29 -17.82
N VAL A 290 -37.42 -43.16 -18.33
CA VAL A 290 -38.79 -42.69 -18.01
C VAL A 290 -39.70 -42.48 -19.23
N GLN A 291 -39.25 -42.74 -20.46
CA GLN A 291 -40.02 -42.38 -21.66
C GLN A 291 -40.62 -43.53 -22.47
N THR A 292 -40.69 -44.75 -21.95
CA THR A 292 -41.30 -45.91 -22.65
C THR A 292 -42.61 -46.44 -22.07
N THR A 293 -43.24 -45.80 -21.08
CA THR A 293 -44.46 -46.36 -20.44
C THR A 293 -45.76 -45.57 -20.65
N VAL A 294 -45.81 -44.59 -21.56
CA VAL A 294 -47.05 -43.78 -21.75
C VAL A 294 -47.71 -43.97 -23.12
N GLU A 295 -47.11 -44.71 -24.05
CA GLU A 295 -47.63 -44.79 -25.43
C GLU A 295 -48.43 -46.07 -25.76
N HIS A 296 -49.01 -46.76 -24.78
CA HIS A 296 -49.92 -47.89 -25.06
C HIS A 296 -51.00 -48.12 -23.99
N VAL A 297 -51.90 -47.16 -23.74
CA VAL A 297 -53.26 -47.49 -23.27
C VAL A 297 -54.24 -46.39 -23.76
N HIS A 298 -54.68 -46.49 -25.00
CA HIS A 298 -56.06 -46.20 -25.42
C HIS A 298 -56.19 -46.53 -26.90
N ILE A 299 -56.73 -47.71 -27.20
CA ILE A 299 -57.70 -48.02 -28.28
C ILE A 299 -57.98 -49.54 -28.20
N HIS A 300 -59.28 -49.84 -28.15
CA HIS A 300 -59.99 -51.14 -28.01
C HIS A 300 -60.28 -51.63 -26.60
#